data_AF-A0AAE0H864-F1
#
_entry.id   AF-A0AAE0H864-F1
#
_cell.length_a   1.000
_cell.length_b   1.000
_cell.length_c   1.000
_cell.angle_alpha   90.00
_cell.angle_beta   90.00
_cell.angle_gamma   90.00
#
_symmetry.space_group_name_H-M   'P 1'
#
loop_
_entity.id
_entity.type
_entity.pdbx_description
1 polymer ?
#
loop_
_entity_poly.entity_id
_entity_poly.type
_entity_poly.pdbx_seq_one_letter_code
_entity_poly.pdbx_strand_id
1 'polypeptide(L)'
;MKLQPNHPLDNFDLVGSSSADRFEPDGSGERMMVDAYVWFDWDSYRWLDVLHKREDETDWWDLEDRVQLEYLGGTTRVLRSLVDTLPPDVLALDIGPSGEVEWTSTADEYNGAWCTYYPSVEEYGLPSSSSLPVLLRSDLTELDRVDGTVTKVSYRCPTSGQEKVGAFKAIANCPPYGGVWDEIQIMARLPPHPLILPIDSLVLEELTGLGVVGFTTPFVSAPSLDEPLSGPFKLRWLRELMGLVDELNLKYGVVHQSIFAQNLLINPDTDSILLFDFNAAAKIGEAPAGMKGPHNNYEQPELNDIKGVAFSLYCIITRDPEYLSARFDRIRDDEFDDLAKWTQHPQVTLDADLSNFHSELSAWMRKRRSTPPQQQQQQQQQQQQQQQQQQQQRPLQQINYPSPPSPPSDIIQPPTPQPKHAREWDAISTHEPIGSRLRAGRPVLNWQRPARDGVDKGRRLLATGRYADEQAEVEKGMAPIAVPDLKRRFPQPPPPPPGRVTRARARRVGGVDAGVGPSRVSEVGERKW
;
A
#
# COMPACT_ATOMS: atom_id res chain seq x y z
N MET A 1 -10.13 31.04 2.26
CA MET A 1 -10.61 30.74 0.90
C MET A 1 -11.28 29.38 1.00
N LYS A 2 -12.56 29.20 0.63
CA LYS A 2 -13.25 27.92 0.87
C LYS A 2 -12.68 26.85 -0.07
N LEU A 3 -12.07 25.82 0.50
CA LEU A 3 -11.68 24.60 -0.21
C LEU A 3 -12.92 24.02 -0.92
N GLN A 4 -12.75 23.49 -2.13
CA GLN A 4 -13.85 22.81 -2.82
C GLN A 4 -14.29 21.57 -2.02
N PRO A 5 -15.60 21.29 -1.92
CA PRO A 5 -16.08 20.11 -1.21
C PRO A 5 -15.59 18.82 -1.87
N ASN A 6 -15.20 17.85 -1.04
CA ASN A 6 -14.63 16.55 -1.42
C ASN A 6 -15.59 15.71 -2.28
N HIS A 7 -15.04 14.91 -3.21
CA HIS A 7 -15.71 13.69 -3.68
C HIS A 7 -15.43 12.57 -2.65
N PRO A 8 -16.43 11.82 -2.16
CA PRO A 8 -16.28 10.92 -1.01
C PRO A 8 -15.34 9.74 -1.24
N LEU A 9 -15.29 9.22 -2.47
CA LEU A 9 -14.55 7.98 -2.79
C LEU A 9 -13.05 8.20 -3.00
N ASP A 10 -12.60 9.43 -3.26
CA ASP A 10 -11.18 9.74 -3.51
C ASP A 10 -10.35 9.91 -2.23
N ASN A 11 -11.00 9.82 -1.06
CA ASN A 11 -10.37 9.96 0.25
C ASN A 11 -9.99 8.61 0.90
N PHE A 12 -10.45 7.48 0.37
CA PHE A 12 -10.25 6.18 1.03
C PHE A 12 -8.84 5.60 0.85
N ASP A 13 -8.17 5.85 -0.28
CA ASP A 13 -6.89 5.17 -0.59
C ASP A 13 -5.62 5.95 -0.18
N LEU A 14 -5.71 7.25 0.14
CA LEU A 14 -4.52 8.11 0.26
C LEU A 14 -4.55 9.13 1.41
N VAL A 15 -5.68 9.26 2.11
CA VAL A 15 -5.69 9.95 3.41
C VAL A 15 -5.32 8.88 4.41
N GLY A 16 -4.08 8.91 4.91
CA GLY A 16 -3.66 8.00 5.97
C GLY A 16 -4.77 7.95 7.02
N SER A 17 -5.34 6.75 7.21
CA SER A 17 -6.29 6.52 8.28
C SER A 17 -5.64 7.05 9.54
N SER A 18 -6.26 8.04 10.16
CA SER A 18 -5.76 8.47 11.46
C SER A 18 -5.71 7.20 12.30
N SER A 19 -4.61 6.95 13.01
CA SER A 19 -4.45 5.78 13.89
C SER A 19 -5.60 5.63 14.91
N ALA A 20 -6.48 6.63 15.02
CA ALA A 20 -7.70 6.63 15.82
C ALA A 20 -8.89 5.86 15.19
N ASP A 21 -8.93 5.62 13.88
CA ASP A 21 -10.03 4.88 13.23
C ASP A 21 -9.61 3.45 12.89
N ARG A 22 -10.03 2.53 13.76
CA ARG A 22 -9.81 1.07 13.71
C ARG A 22 -10.39 0.38 12.46
N PHE A 23 -11.37 1.01 11.80
CA PHE A 23 -12.14 0.40 10.74
C PHE A 23 -12.05 1.20 9.46
N GLU A 24 -11.85 0.48 8.37
CA GLU A 24 -11.89 1.01 7.02
C GLU A 24 -12.96 0.24 6.22
N PRO A 25 -13.96 0.92 5.62
CA PRO A 25 -14.84 0.24 4.67
C PRO A 25 -14.00 -0.10 3.43
N ASP A 26 -13.95 -1.38 3.11
CA ASP A 26 -13.22 -1.89 1.95
C ASP A 26 -14.17 -1.82 0.74
N GLY A 27 -13.97 -0.79 -0.09
CA GLY A 27 -14.75 -0.55 -1.30
C GLY A 27 -14.53 -1.58 -2.42
N SER A 28 -13.62 -2.55 -2.24
CA SER A 28 -13.24 -3.52 -3.26
C SER A 28 -14.16 -4.75 -3.36
N GLY A 29 -15.11 -4.90 -2.44
CA GLY A 29 -15.94 -6.10 -2.30
C GLY A 29 -17.34 -6.02 -2.91
N GLU A 30 -17.48 -5.84 -4.23
CA GLU A 30 -18.78 -6.13 -4.87
C GLU A 30 -19.04 -7.65 -4.85
N ARG A 31 -20.03 -8.09 -4.07
CA ARG A 31 -20.73 -9.35 -4.33
C ARG A 31 -22.07 -9.03 -4.95
N MET A 32 -22.18 -9.30 -6.26
CA MET A 32 -23.33 -9.05 -7.13
C MET A 32 -24.69 -9.67 -6.69
N MET A 33 -24.86 -10.18 -5.47
CA MET A 33 -26.11 -10.84 -5.06
C MET A 33 -26.66 -10.49 -3.68
N VAL A 34 -26.02 -9.65 -2.86
CA VAL A 34 -26.57 -9.21 -1.56
C VAL A 34 -26.03 -7.83 -1.21
N ASP A 35 -26.84 -6.93 -0.61
CA ASP A 35 -26.43 -5.63 -0.07
C ASP A 35 -25.44 -5.80 1.10
N ALA A 36 -24.23 -6.25 0.78
CA ALA A 36 -23.15 -6.56 1.71
C ALA A 36 -21.98 -5.61 1.42
N TYR A 37 -21.40 -5.03 2.47
CA TYR A 37 -20.10 -4.36 2.34
C TYR A 37 -19.08 -5.03 3.25
N VAL A 38 -17.82 -4.94 2.84
CA VAL A 38 -16.70 -5.49 3.58
C VAL A 38 -16.13 -4.39 4.47
N TRP A 39 -16.00 -4.67 5.76
CA TRP A 39 -15.24 -3.84 6.68
C TRP A 39 -13.94 -4.52 7.04
N PHE A 40 -12.86 -3.75 7.00
CA PHE A 40 -11.55 -4.17 7.47
C PHE A 40 -11.30 -3.61 8.87
N ASP A 41 -11.16 -4.50 9.86
CA ASP A 41 -10.61 -4.20 11.19
C ASP A 41 -9.10 -4.43 11.14
N TRP A 42 -8.33 -3.35 10.98
CA TRP A 42 -6.88 -3.44 10.85
C TRP A 42 -6.18 -3.82 12.15
N ASP A 43 -6.83 -3.61 13.30
CA ASP A 43 -6.27 -3.99 14.59
C ASP A 43 -6.16 -5.52 14.66
N SER A 44 -7.21 -6.24 14.27
CA SER A 44 -7.23 -7.71 14.27
C SER A 44 -6.94 -8.37 12.92
N TYR A 45 -6.71 -7.58 11.86
CA TYR A 45 -6.64 -8.05 10.46
C TYR A 45 -7.85 -8.94 10.08
N ARG A 46 -9.05 -8.45 10.39
CA ARG A 46 -10.31 -9.16 10.09
C ARG A 46 -11.09 -8.42 9.02
N TRP A 47 -11.57 -9.17 8.04
CA TRP A 47 -12.56 -8.73 7.06
C TRP A 47 -13.91 -9.25 7.50
N LEU A 48 -14.89 -8.36 7.59
CA LEU A 48 -16.25 -8.68 7.99
C LEU A 48 -17.20 -8.28 6.86
N ASP A 49 -17.88 -9.28 6.29
CA ASP A 49 -19.03 -9.05 5.42
C ASP A 49 -20.20 -8.60 6.30
N VAL A 50 -20.59 -7.33 6.21
CA VAL A 50 -21.72 -6.79 6.96
C VAL A 50 -22.90 -6.67 6.01
N LEU A 51 -23.89 -7.51 6.28
CA LEU A 51 -25.17 -7.52 5.60
C LEU A 51 -26.08 -6.50 6.26
N HIS A 52 -26.89 -5.84 5.45
CA HIS A 52 -27.95 -5.00 5.96
C HIS A 52 -29.22 -5.18 5.14
N LYS A 53 -30.35 -5.30 5.83
CA LYS A 53 -31.66 -5.22 5.19
C LYS A 53 -32.12 -3.77 5.20
N ARG A 54 -31.98 -3.09 4.07
CA ARG A 54 -32.69 -1.83 3.87
C ARG A 54 -34.18 -2.10 3.68
N GLU A 55 -35.02 -1.36 4.40
CA GLU A 55 -36.49 -1.48 4.28
C GLU A 55 -37.02 -0.91 2.95
N ASP A 56 -36.25 -0.04 2.29
CA ASP A 56 -36.74 0.80 1.18
C ASP A 56 -36.37 0.32 -0.24
N GLU A 57 -35.78 -0.89 -0.40
CA GLU A 57 -35.35 -1.51 -1.68
C GLU A 57 -34.59 -0.56 -2.64
N THR A 58 -34.14 0.59 -2.16
CA THR A 58 -33.52 1.63 -2.99
C THR A 58 -32.07 1.25 -3.21
N ASP A 59 -31.66 1.18 -4.48
CA ASP A 59 -30.28 0.86 -4.85
C ASP A 59 -29.32 1.84 -4.16
N TRP A 60 -28.21 1.32 -3.63
CA TRP A 60 -27.18 2.12 -2.99
C TRP A 60 -26.65 3.22 -3.92
N TRP A 61 -26.53 2.92 -5.22
CA TRP A 61 -26.02 3.87 -6.20
C TRP A 61 -26.97 5.03 -6.51
N ASP A 62 -28.24 4.87 -6.16
CA ASP A 62 -29.24 5.92 -6.28
C ASP A 62 -29.31 6.81 -5.04
N LEU A 63 -28.58 6.49 -3.97
CA LEU A 63 -28.46 7.35 -2.81
C LEU A 63 -27.57 8.56 -3.08
N GLU A 64 -27.96 9.69 -2.49
CA GLU A 64 -27.06 10.83 -2.37
C GLU A 64 -25.83 10.44 -1.53
N ASP A 65 -24.64 10.84 -1.96
CA ASP A 65 -23.35 10.64 -1.28
C ASP A 65 -23.41 10.88 0.24
N ARG A 66 -24.18 11.88 0.68
CA ARG A 66 -24.35 12.20 2.10
C ARG A 66 -25.04 11.09 2.88
N VAL A 67 -26.05 10.46 2.29
CA VAL A 67 -26.79 9.34 2.90
C VAL A 67 -25.88 8.12 2.96
N GLN A 68 -25.11 7.88 1.90
CA GLN A 68 -24.11 6.81 1.89
C GLN A 68 -23.07 6.98 3.03
N LEU A 69 -22.55 8.20 3.20
CA LEU A 69 -21.61 8.51 4.27
C LEU A 69 -22.21 8.40 5.68
N GLU A 70 -23.43 8.89 5.87
CA GLU A 70 -24.12 8.76 7.16
C GLU A 70 -24.35 7.29 7.51
N TYR A 71 -24.70 6.48 6.51
CA TYR A 71 -24.87 5.04 6.66
C TYR A 71 -23.56 4.34 7.03
N LEU A 72 -22.48 4.52 6.25
CA LEU A 72 -21.17 3.93 6.55
C LEU A 72 -20.67 4.35 7.94
N GLY A 73 -20.87 5.61 8.32
CA GLY A 73 -20.53 6.13 9.65
C GLY A 73 -21.41 5.56 10.77
N GLY A 74 -22.69 5.27 10.50
CA GLY A 74 -23.59 4.55 11.39
C GLY A 74 -23.11 3.13 11.66
N THR A 75 -22.90 2.35 10.60
CA THR A 75 -22.44 0.96 10.66
C THR A 75 -21.09 0.85 11.35
N THR A 76 -20.14 1.74 11.02
CA THR A 76 -18.81 1.77 11.65
C THR A 76 -18.90 1.99 13.16
N ARG A 77 -19.83 2.83 13.65
CA ARG A 77 -20.05 3.02 15.09
C ARG A 77 -20.59 1.77 15.77
N VAL A 78 -21.52 1.06 15.12
CA VAL A 78 -22.07 -0.20 15.63
C VAL A 78 -20.97 -1.27 15.69
N LEU A 79 -20.24 -1.49 14.59
CA LEU A 79 -19.13 -2.45 14.53
C LEU A 79 -18.07 -2.21 15.61
N ARG A 80 -17.74 -0.95 15.89
CA ARG A 80 -16.80 -0.58 16.96
C ARG A 80 -17.22 -1.09 18.33
N SER A 81 -18.52 -1.16 18.60
CA SER A 81 -19.03 -1.69 19.87
C SER A 81 -19.09 -3.22 19.94
N LEU A 82 -19.04 -3.88 18.79
CA LEU A 82 -19.30 -5.32 18.66
C LEU A 82 -18.04 -6.15 18.45
N VAL A 83 -17.09 -5.66 17.65
CA VAL A 83 -16.01 -6.49 17.07
C VAL A 83 -15.18 -7.25 18.11
N ASP A 84 -14.94 -6.66 19.28
CA ASP A 84 -14.14 -7.26 20.35
C ASP A 84 -14.90 -8.35 21.12
N THR A 85 -16.23 -8.35 20.99
CA THR A 85 -17.11 -9.36 21.58
C THR A 85 -17.46 -10.47 20.60
N LEU A 86 -17.26 -10.25 19.30
CA LEU A 86 -17.50 -11.25 18.28
C LEU A 86 -16.45 -12.36 18.38
N PRO A 87 -16.86 -13.63 18.30
CA PRO A 87 -15.90 -14.73 18.12
C PRO A 87 -14.95 -14.46 16.94
N PRO A 88 -13.66 -14.84 17.05
CA PRO A 88 -12.64 -14.51 16.05
C PRO A 88 -12.89 -15.14 14.68
N ASP A 89 -13.66 -16.23 14.63
CA ASP A 89 -14.02 -16.97 13.42
C ASP A 89 -15.28 -16.42 12.73
N VAL A 90 -15.94 -15.40 13.28
CA VAL A 90 -17.04 -14.70 12.58
C VAL A 90 -16.48 -13.93 11.39
N LEU A 91 -17.06 -14.20 10.22
CA LEU A 91 -16.72 -13.62 8.92
C LEU A 91 -17.85 -12.74 8.35
N ALA A 92 -19.09 -12.97 8.76
CA ALA A 92 -20.20 -12.09 8.42
C ALA A 92 -21.14 -11.84 9.59
N LEU A 93 -21.85 -10.72 9.52
CA LEU A 93 -22.97 -10.41 10.40
C LEU A 93 -24.07 -9.63 9.69
N ASP A 94 -25.30 -9.78 10.17
CA ASP A 94 -26.45 -8.94 9.78
C ASP A 94 -26.74 -7.98 10.95
N ILE A 95 -26.81 -6.69 10.64
CA ILE A 95 -27.08 -5.64 11.63
C ILE A 95 -28.47 -5.08 11.34
N GLY A 96 -29.38 -5.24 12.30
CA GLY A 96 -30.73 -4.70 12.21
C GLY A 96 -30.76 -3.15 12.30
N PRO A 97 -31.90 -2.50 11.98
CA PRO A 97 -32.01 -1.03 11.95
C PRO A 97 -31.70 -0.33 13.29
N SER A 98 -31.83 -1.05 14.41
CA SER A 98 -31.53 -0.58 15.76
C SER A 98 -30.04 -0.68 16.13
N GLY A 99 -29.22 -1.32 15.29
CA GLY A 99 -27.82 -1.62 15.56
C GLY A 99 -27.57 -2.95 16.27
N GLU A 100 -28.60 -3.78 16.47
CA GLU A 100 -28.45 -5.12 17.05
C GLU A 100 -27.97 -6.16 16.02
N VAL A 101 -27.19 -7.15 16.47
CA VAL A 101 -26.75 -8.27 15.62
C VAL A 101 -27.86 -9.30 15.52
N GLU A 102 -28.46 -9.42 14.34
CA GLU A 102 -29.53 -10.40 14.09
C GLU A 102 -28.98 -11.77 13.71
N TRP A 103 -27.81 -11.80 13.06
CA TRP A 103 -27.21 -13.00 12.52
C TRP A 103 -25.69 -12.88 12.44
N THR A 104 -24.99 -14.02 12.53
CA THR A 104 -23.56 -14.13 12.29
C THR A 104 -23.26 -15.40 11.49
N SER A 105 -22.13 -15.41 10.79
CA SER A 105 -21.64 -16.60 10.09
C SER A 105 -20.13 -16.71 10.18
N THR A 106 -19.68 -17.95 10.26
CA THR A 106 -18.27 -18.37 10.19
C THR A 106 -17.96 -19.10 8.89
N ALA A 107 -18.92 -19.15 7.95
CA ALA A 107 -18.74 -19.88 6.71
C ALA A 107 -17.73 -19.16 5.81
N ASP A 108 -16.76 -19.92 5.30
CA ASP A 108 -15.71 -19.43 4.39
C ASP A 108 -16.27 -18.67 3.18
N GLU A 109 -17.50 -18.95 2.77
CA GLU A 109 -18.16 -18.18 1.72
C GLU A 109 -18.27 -16.71 2.04
N TYR A 110 -18.27 -16.27 3.30
CA TYR A 110 -18.29 -14.87 3.70
C TYR A 110 -16.91 -14.27 3.98
N ASN A 111 -15.82 -15.00 3.70
CA ASN A 111 -14.50 -14.40 3.78
C ASN A 111 -14.26 -13.51 2.55
N GLY A 112 -14.59 -12.22 2.70
CA GLY A 112 -14.43 -11.19 1.68
C GLY A 112 -12.97 -10.84 1.35
N ALA A 113 -12.01 -11.29 2.17
CA ALA A 113 -10.60 -11.02 1.92
C ALA A 113 -10.10 -11.71 0.65
N TRP A 114 -9.27 -10.99 -0.11
CA TRP A 114 -8.59 -11.53 -1.28
C TRP A 114 -7.29 -12.23 -0.87
N CYS A 115 -6.90 -13.24 -1.65
CA CYS A 115 -5.55 -13.77 -1.53
C CYS A 115 -4.56 -12.79 -2.15
N THR A 116 -3.38 -12.68 -1.55
CA THR A 116 -2.28 -11.85 -2.08
C THR A 116 -1.17 -12.73 -2.62
N TYR A 117 -0.67 -12.42 -3.81
CA TYR A 117 0.58 -13.00 -4.31
C TYR A 117 1.74 -12.25 -3.68
N TYR A 118 2.65 -12.98 -3.05
CA TYR A 118 3.86 -12.43 -2.45
C TYR A 118 5.07 -12.82 -3.31
N PRO A 119 5.66 -11.89 -4.07
CA PRO A 119 6.86 -12.18 -4.85
C PRO A 119 8.00 -12.66 -3.96
N SER A 120 8.77 -13.62 -4.45
CA SER A 120 9.95 -14.11 -3.77
C SER A 120 11.11 -13.09 -3.79
N VAL A 121 12.06 -13.23 -2.88
CA VAL A 121 13.28 -12.40 -2.85
C VAL A 121 14.03 -12.40 -4.19
N GLU A 122 14.04 -13.55 -4.90
CA GLU A 122 14.66 -13.67 -6.21
C GLU A 122 13.93 -12.81 -7.27
N GLU A 123 12.61 -12.80 -7.25
CA GLU A 123 11.80 -12.03 -8.21
C GLU A 123 12.00 -10.52 -8.06
N TYR A 124 12.25 -10.00 -6.86
CA TYR A 124 12.63 -8.60 -6.67
C TYR A 124 13.91 -8.21 -7.43
N GLY A 125 14.78 -9.17 -7.73
CA GLY A 125 16.02 -8.92 -8.49
C GLY A 125 16.90 -7.86 -7.84
N LEU A 126 16.95 -7.82 -6.50
CA LEU A 126 17.70 -6.81 -5.76
C LEU A 126 19.21 -6.90 -6.08
N PRO A 127 19.92 -5.77 -6.18
CA PRO A 127 21.37 -5.78 -6.40
C PRO A 127 22.09 -6.55 -5.30
N SER A 128 23.18 -7.27 -5.65
CA SER A 128 23.98 -7.97 -4.64
C SER A 128 24.59 -7.05 -3.58
N SER A 129 24.79 -5.77 -3.92
CA SER A 129 25.24 -4.73 -2.98
C SER A 129 24.23 -4.39 -1.89
N SER A 130 22.95 -4.70 -2.12
CA SER A 130 21.86 -4.38 -1.23
C SER A 130 21.58 -5.48 -0.22
N SER A 131 22.25 -6.64 -0.33
CA SER A 131 22.00 -7.91 0.40
C SER A 131 21.22 -7.74 1.71
N LEU A 132 19.89 -7.68 1.58
CA LEU A 132 19.02 -7.45 2.72
C LEU A 132 18.88 -8.77 3.49
N PRO A 133 19.04 -8.77 4.81
CA PRO A 133 18.71 -9.93 5.61
C PRO A 133 17.23 -10.29 5.42
N VAL A 134 16.92 -11.58 5.61
CA VAL A 134 15.55 -12.11 5.56
C VAL A 134 15.17 -12.64 6.93
N LEU A 135 13.90 -12.45 7.29
CA LEU A 135 13.27 -12.95 8.52
C LEU A 135 11.98 -13.65 8.15
N LEU A 136 11.54 -14.66 8.92
CA LEU A 136 10.15 -15.14 8.85
C LEU A 136 9.26 -14.22 9.70
N ARG A 137 7.95 -14.12 9.41
CA ARG A 137 7.04 -13.38 10.30
C ARG A 137 7.03 -14.00 11.70
N SER A 138 7.17 -15.32 11.81
CA SER A 138 7.30 -16.03 13.09
C SER A 138 8.55 -15.65 13.91
N ASP A 139 9.56 -15.03 13.30
CA ASP A 139 10.74 -14.51 14.02
C ASP A 139 10.45 -13.16 14.71
N LEU A 140 9.38 -12.48 14.32
CA LEU A 140 9.00 -11.16 14.83
C LEU A 140 8.02 -11.28 15.99
N THR A 141 8.39 -10.71 17.14
CA THR A 141 7.47 -10.51 18.27
C THR A 141 6.73 -9.19 18.09
N GLU A 142 5.40 -9.21 18.15
CA GLU A 142 4.60 -7.99 18.20
C GLU A 142 4.75 -7.32 19.57
N LEU A 143 5.12 -6.04 19.58
CA LEU A 143 5.26 -5.22 20.79
C LEU A 143 4.15 -4.18 20.92
N ASP A 144 3.77 -3.58 19.80
CA ASP A 144 2.72 -2.57 19.70
C ASP A 144 2.24 -2.42 18.25
N ARG A 145 1.12 -1.76 18.03
CA ARG A 145 0.55 -1.49 16.70
C ARG A 145 0.51 0.01 16.46
N VAL A 146 1.24 0.46 15.45
CA VAL A 146 1.39 1.89 15.12
C VAL A 146 0.22 2.34 14.24
N ASP A 147 -0.05 1.60 13.17
CA ASP A 147 -1.17 1.81 12.26
C ASP A 147 -1.63 0.47 11.63
N GLY A 148 -2.55 0.54 10.66
CA GLY A 148 -3.13 -0.64 9.99
C GLY A 148 -2.14 -1.50 9.21
N THR A 149 -0.97 -0.97 8.87
CA THR A 149 0.08 -1.65 8.10
C THR A 149 1.41 -1.75 8.84
N VAL A 150 1.61 -0.98 9.90
CA VAL A 150 2.86 -0.89 10.66
C VAL A 150 2.69 -1.41 12.07
N THR A 151 3.47 -2.45 12.38
CA THR A 151 3.53 -3.06 13.70
C THR A 151 4.91 -2.85 14.31
N LYS A 152 4.99 -2.38 15.55
CA LYS A 152 6.25 -2.33 16.29
C LYS A 152 6.61 -3.74 16.72
N VAL A 153 7.80 -4.18 16.37
CA VAL A 153 8.26 -5.56 16.61
C VAL A 153 9.61 -5.62 17.31
N SER A 154 9.87 -6.72 18.01
CA SER A 154 11.24 -7.13 18.36
C SER A 154 11.64 -8.40 17.61
N TYR A 155 12.90 -8.48 17.23
CA TYR A 155 13.44 -9.64 16.53
C TYR A 155 14.94 -9.77 16.76
N ARG A 156 15.47 -10.97 16.52
CA ARG A 156 16.91 -11.20 16.55
C ARG A 156 17.49 -10.85 15.19
N CYS A 157 18.38 -9.85 15.14
CA CYS A 157 19.02 -9.44 13.91
C CYS A 157 19.82 -10.62 13.31
N PRO A 158 19.57 -11.01 12.04
CA PRO A 158 20.25 -12.17 11.45
C PRO A 158 21.77 -12.01 11.35
N THR A 159 22.26 -10.77 11.22
CA THR A 159 23.69 -10.49 11.01
C THR A 159 24.46 -10.34 12.32
N SER A 160 23.91 -9.66 13.32
CA SER A 160 24.59 -9.43 14.60
C SER A 160 24.19 -10.41 15.70
N GLY A 161 23.07 -11.12 15.53
CA GLY A 161 22.48 -11.96 16.57
C GLY A 161 21.91 -11.19 17.76
N GLN A 162 21.97 -9.85 17.75
CA GLN A 162 21.43 -8.99 18.80
C GLN A 162 19.93 -8.81 18.64
N GLU A 163 19.23 -8.64 19.76
CA GLU A 163 17.83 -8.25 19.74
C GLU A 163 17.71 -6.78 19.27
N LYS A 164 16.79 -6.54 18.35
CA LYS A 164 16.46 -5.23 17.81
C LYS A 164 14.98 -4.95 18.00
N VAL A 165 14.65 -3.67 18.11
CA VAL A 165 13.28 -3.17 17.99
C VAL A 165 13.15 -2.49 16.63
N GLY A 166 12.16 -2.88 15.84
CA GLY A 166 11.89 -2.34 14.51
C GLY A 166 10.42 -2.03 14.29
N ALA A 167 10.14 -1.37 13.18
CA ALA A 167 8.79 -1.24 12.63
C ALA A 167 8.66 -2.23 11.47
N PHE A 168 7.71 -3.16 11.55
CA PHE A 168 7.36 -4.09 10.49
C PHE A 168 6.21 -3.51 9.68
N LYS A 169 6.46 -3.18 8.41
CA LYS A 169 5.45 -2.76 7.44
C LYS A 169 4.98 -3.99 6.67
N ALA A 170 3.71 -4.36 6.86
CA ALA A 170 3.10 -5.56 6.34
C ALA A 170 2.28 -5.32 5.07
N ILE A 171 2.34 -6.27 4.13
CA ILE A 171 1.52 -6.34 2.91
C ILE A 171 0.33 -7.26 3.21
N ALA A 172 -0.52 -6.87 4.16
CA ALA A 172 -1.46 -7.82 4.76
C ALA A 172 -2.62 -8.25 3.86
N ASN A 173 -3.05 -7.43 2.88
CA ASN A 173 -3.96 -7.78 1.76
C ASN A 173 -4.38 -6.52 1.00
N CYS A 174 -3.43 -5.80 0.39
CA CYS A 174 -3.74 -4.59 -0.39
C CYS A 174 -3.60 -4.91 -1.89
N PRO A 175 -4.72 -5.08 -2.62
CA PRO A 175 -4.76 -4.72 -4.02
C PRO A 175 -4.51 -3.21 -4.12
N PRO A 176 -3.48 -2.76 -4.86
CA PRO A 176 -2.46 -3.53 -5.56
C PRO A 176 -1.13 -3.52 -4.79
N TYR A 177 -0.39 -4.63 -4.78
CA TYR A 177 0.91 -4.71 -4.11
C TYR A 177 2.01 -3.81 -4.73
N GLY A 178 1.70 -3.12 -5.83
CA GLY A 178 2.62 -2.23 -6.54
C GLY A 178 3.27 -1.17 -5.64
N GLY A 179 2.54 -0.60 -4.68
CA GLY A 179 3.10 0.43 -3.79
C GLY A 179 4.27 -0.07 -2.94
N VAL A 180 4.13 -1.25 -2.33
CA VAL A 180 5.21 -1.84 -1.51
C VAL A 180 6.32 -2.44 -2.38
N TRP A 181 5.98 -2.96 -3.56
CA TRP A 181 6.99 -3.35 -4.54
C TRP A 181 7.90 -2.17 -4.89
N ASP A 182 7.32 -1.05 -5.31
CA ASP A 182 8.05 0.16 -5.70
C ASP A 182 8.88 0.69 -4.52
N GLU A 183 8.30 0.74 -3.32
CA GLU A 183 8.99 1.15 -2.09
C GLU A 183 10.24 0.29 -1.81
N ILE A 184 10.11 -1.04 -1.78
CA ILE A 184 11.25 -1.94 -1.57
C ILE A 184 12.29 -1.76 -2.68
N GLN A 185 11.85 -1.68 -3.95
CA GLN A 185 12.75 -1.58 -5.09
C GLN A 185 13.58 -0.28 -5.06
N ILE A 186 12.94 0.85 -4.73
CA ILE A 186 13.58 2.16 -4.59
C ILE A 186 14.52 2.16 -3.39
N MET A 187 14.02 1.83 -2.20
CA MET A 187 14.79 1.92 -0.97
C MET A 187 15.99 0.97 -0.96
N ALA A 188 15.85 -0.25 -1.50
CA ALA A 188 16.96 -1.19 -1.59
C ALA A 188 18.02 -0.79 -2.62
N ARG A 189 17.69 0.07 -3.61
CA ARG A 189 18.64 0.54 -4.65
C ARG A 189 19.24 1.90 -4.35
N LEU A 190 18.65 2.68 -3.46
CA LEU A 190 19.25 3.91 -2.97
C LEU A 190 20.56 3.57 -2.23
N PRO A 191 21.64 4.33 -2.46
CA PRO A 191 22.82 4.25 -1.60
C PRO A 191 22.43 4.56 -0.14
N PRO A 192 23.11 3.96 0.86
CA PRO A 192 22.87 4.29 2.25
C PRO A 192 22.94 5.80 2.48
N HIS A 193 21.87 6.36 3.03
CA HIS A 193 21.71 7.80 3.19
C HIS A 193 21.35 8.15 4.64
N PRO A 194 22.02 9.14 5.28
CA PRO A 194 21.81 9.43 6.70
C PRO A 194 20.45 10.07 7.02
N LEU A 195 19.76 10.60 6.00
CA LEU A 195 18.45 11.27 6.14
C LEU A 195 17.28 10.41 5.64
N ILE A 196 17.52 9.16 5.24
CA ILE A 196 16.47 8.21 4.82
C ILE A 196 16.45 7.06 5.81
N LEU A 197 15.27 6.70 6.31
CA LEU A 197 15.12 5.53 7.17
C LEU A 197 15.37 4.24 6.35
N PRO A 198 16.39 3.42 6.64
CA PRO A 198 16.74 2.28 5.80
C PRO A 198 15.83 1.07 6.05
N ILE A 199 15.78 0.17 5.06
CA ILE A 199 15.26 -1.19 5.26
C ILE A 199 16.29 -1.99 6.07
N ASP A 200 15.86 -2.57 7.19
CA ASP A 200 16.67 -3.44 8.04
C ASP A 200 16.65 -4.89 7.52
N SER A 201 15.49 -5.42 7.15
CA SER A 201 15.32 -6.80 6.68
C SER A 201 14.02 -6.98 5.89
N LEU A 202 14.01 -7.89 4.92
CA LEU A 202 12.77 -8.37 4.29
C LEU A 202 12.11 -9.42 5.18
N VAL A 203 10.78 -9.48 5.17
CA VAL A 203 10.01 -10.43 5.97
C VAL A 203 9.29 -11.40 5.04
N LEU A 204 9.38 -12.69 5.33
CA LEU A 204 8.85 -13.79 4.54
C LEU A 204 7.68 -14.49 5.25
N GLU A 205 6.76 -15.05 4.46
CA GLU A 205 5.65 -15.89 4.95
C GLU A 205 6.04 -17.33 5.29
N GLU A 206 5.20 -18.00 6.09
CA GLU A 206 5.41 -19.37 6.58
C GLU A 206 4.92 -20.49 5.65
N LEU A 207 4.09 -20.22 4.62
CA LEU A 207 3.56 -21.28 3.75
C LEU A 207 4.65 -21.86 2.85
N THR A 208 5.48 -20.99 2.26
CA THR A 208 6.58 -21.42 1.36
C THR A 208 7.96 -20.99 1.87
N GLY A 209 8.03 -20.02 2.77
CA GLY A 209 9.31 -19.45 3.22
C GLY A 209 10.01 -18.64 2.13
N LEU A 210 9.29 -18.24 1.08
CA LEU A 210 9.83 -17.55 -0.08
C LEU A 210 9.18 -16.19 -0.32
N GLY A 211 7.86 -16.07 -0.11
CA GLY A 211 7.11 -14.88 -0.45
C GLY A 211 7.42 -13.71 0.50
N VAL A 212 7.80 -12.55 -0.05
CA VAL A 212 8.04 -11.34 0.73
C VAL A 212 6.70 -10.70 1.09
N VAL A 213 6.39 -10.66 2.37
CA VAL A 213 5.15 -10.09 2.92
C VAL A 213 5.33 -8.69 3.49
N GLY A 214 6.52 -8.12 3.37
CA GLY A 214 6.84 -6.80 3.90
C GLY A 214 8.31 -6.68 4.27
N PHE A 215 8.62 -5.67 5.07
CA PHE A 215 9.97 -5.39 5.51
C PHE A 215 9.99 -4.72 6.89
N THR A 216 11.14 -4.75 7.54
CA THR A 216 11.38 -4.03 8.78
C THR A 216 12.26 -2.81 8.55
N THR A 217 12.06 -1.77 9.36
CA THR A 217 12.96 -0.61 9.49
C THR A 217 13.34 -0.41 10.96
N PRO A 218 14.38 0.38 11.27
CA PRO A 218 14.66 0.79 12.64
C PRO A 218 13.45 1.52 13.24
N PHE A 219 13.03 1.14 14.45
CA PHE A 219 11.97 1.87 15.14
C PHE A 219 12.53 3.16 15.74
N VAL A 220 12.07 4.30 15.26
CA VAL A 220 12.41 5.62 15.79
C VAL A 220 11.30 6.03 16.76
N SER A 221 11.63 6.21 18.04
CA SER A 221 10.65 6.56 19.06
C SER A 221 10.29 8.05 19.10
N ALA A 222 10.93 8.87 18.27
CA ALA A 222 10.56 10.27 18.14
C ALA A 222 9.17 10.38 17.49
N PRO A 223 8.33 11.33 17.91
CA PRO A 223 7.09 11.60 17.20
C PRO A 223 7.38 12.19 15.82
N SER A 224 6.45 12.00 14.90
CA SER A 224 6.45 12.66 13.60
C SER A 224 6.21 14.17 13.74
N LEU A 225 6.58 14.94 12.71
CA LEU A 225 6.58 16.40 12.79
C LEU A 225 5.18 17.04 12.70
N ASP A 226 4.14 16.26 12.41
CA ASP A 226 2.74 16.64 12.56
C ASP A 226 2.27 16.67 14.03
N GLU A 227 3.09 16.16 14.96
CA GLU A 227 2.91 16.33 16.40
C GLU A 227 3.76 17.46 16.99
N PRO A 228 3.38 18.05 18.14
CA PRO A 228 4.18 19.09 18.80
C PRO A 228 5.57 18.60 19.22
N LEU A 229 6.60 19.35 18.83
CA LEU A 229 7.97 19.09 19.25
C LEU A 229 8.21 19.57 20.69
N SER A 230 9.04 18.82 21.43
CA SER A 230 9.50 19.24 22.77
C SER A 230 10.51 20.39 22.74
N GLY A 231 11.02 20.76 21.57
CA GLY A 231 12.03 21.79 21.37
C GLY A 231 11.85 22.52 20.03
N PRO A 232 12.78 23.42 19.67
CA PRO A 232 12.64 24.23 18.47
C PRO A 232 12.78 23.40 17.20
N PHE A 233 11.90 23.67 16.23
CA PHE A 233 12.13 23.23 14.85
C PHE A 233 13.31 24.01 14.27
N LYS A 234 14.28 23.29 13.72
CA LYS A 234 15.57 23.86 13.32
C LYS A 234 15.64 24.21 11.85
N LEU A 235 16.17 25.38 11.51
CA LEU A 235 16.37 25.81 10.13
C LEU A 235 17.27 24.85 9.34
N ARG A 236 18.23 24.21 10.03
CA ARG A 236 19.06 23.19 9.39
C ARG A 236 18.28 21.96 8.92
N TRP A 237 17.20 21.57 9.61
CA TRP A 237 16.38 20.42 9.22
C TRP A 237 15.63 20.69 7.91
N LEU A 238 15.16 21.93 7.71
CA LEU A 238 14.62 22.36 6.43
C LEU A 238 15.68 22.25 5.32
N ARG A 239 16.91 22.71 5.57
CA ARG A 239 18.01 22.61 4.59
C ARG A 239 18.38 21.16 4.25
N GLU A 240 18.44 20.30 5.26
CA GLU A 240 18.66 18.86 5.09
C GLU A 240 17.58 18.24 4.20
N LEU A 241 16.29 18.54 4.46
CA LEU A 241 15.18 18.03 3.65
C LEU A 241 15.22 18.55 2.22
N MET A 242 15.41 19.85 2.00
CA MET A 242 15.55 20.41 0.64
C MET A 242 16.72 19.79 -0.13
N GLY A 243 17.85 19.56 0.56
CA GLY A 243 19.02 18.89 -0.02
C GLY A 243 18.73 17.43 -0.40
N LEU A 244 18.08 16.68 0.49
CA LEU A 244 17.65 15.31 0.22
C LEU A 244 16.70 15.24 -0.98
N VAL A 245 15.71 16.13 -1.04
CA VAL A 245 14.75 16.20 -2.14
C VAL A 245 15.44 16.52 -3.46
N ASP A 246 16.38 17.47 -3.49
CA ASP A 246 17.19 17.74 -4.67
C ASP A 246 18.01 16.50 -5.09
N GLU A 247 18.55 15.75 -4.13
CA GLU A 247 19.30 14.53 -4.41
C GLU A 247 18.39 13.42 -5.00
N LEU A 248 17.26 13.12 -4.38
CA LEU A 248 16.27 12.16 -4.90
C LEU A 248 15.85 12.52 -6.32
N ASN A 249 15.42 13.76 -6.53
CA ASN A 249 14.87 14.20 -7.81
C ASN A 249 15.94 14.32 -8.90
N LEU A 250 17.08 14.95 -8.61
CA LEU A 250 18.06 15.30 -9.65
C LEU A 250 19.12 14.22 -9.88
N LYS A 251 19.48 13.47 -8.84
CA LYS A 251 20.55 12.46 -8.93
C LYS A 251 19.99 11.06 -9.13
N TYR A 252 18.96 10.69 -8.38
CA TYR A 252 18.38 9.34 -8.42
C TYR A 252 17.21 9.20 -9.40
N GLY A 253 16.61 10.32 -9.81
CA GLY A 253 15.44 10.32 -10.69
C GLY A 253 14.22 9.74 -10.00
N VAL A 254 14.08 10.00 -8.69
CA VAL A 254 12.96 9.52 -7.86
C VAL A 254 12.23 10.73 -7.28
N VAL A 255 10.90 10.70 -7.37
CA VAL A 255 10.00 11.56 -6.60
C VAL A 255 9.45 10.78 -5.43
N HIS A 256 9.34 11.40 -4.25
CA HIS A 256 8.76 10.76 -3.07
C HIS A 256 7.23 10.81 -3.08
N GLN A 257 6.64 11.92 -3.56
CA GLN A 257 5.20 12.19 -3.69
C GLN A 257 4.40 12.28 -2.39
N SER A 258 4.94 11.77 -1.29
CA SER A 258 4.34 11.82 0.05
C SER A 258 5.20 12.56 1.09
N ILE A 259 5.78 13.71 0.71
CA ILE A 259 6.49 14.57 1.67
C ILE A 259 5.47 15.34 2.52
N PHE A 260 5.16 14.75 3.67
CA PHE A 260 4.22 15.26 4.67
C PHE A 260 4.90 15.38 6.03
N ALA A 261 4.39 16.26 6.91
CA ALA A 261 4.89 16.39 8.28
C ALA A 261 4.84 15.06 9.06
N GLN A 262 3.81 14.25 8.82
CA GLN A 262 3.67 12.90 9.40
C GLN A 262 4.74 11.91 8.91
N ASN A 263 5.31 12.11 7.73
CA ASN A 263 6.34 11.25 7.13
C ASN A 263 7.77 11.79 7.39
N LEU A 264 7.90 12.70 8.36
CA LEU A 264 9.18 13.28 8.79
C LEU A 264 9.38 13.05 10.28
N LEU A 265 10.60 12.64 10.65
CA LEU A 265 11.02 12.41 12.02
C LEU A 265 12.32 13.16 12.30
N ILE A 266 12.66 13.33 13.57
CA ILE A 266 14.01 13.74 13.98
C ILE A 266 14.72 12.52 14.53
N ASN A 267 15.89 12.20 13.97
CA ASN A 267 16.75 11.19 14.53
C ASN A 267 17.29 11.69 15.89
N PRO A 268 17.00 11.02 17.01
CA PRO A 268 17.47 11.45 18.32
C PRO A 268 18.99 11.36 18.48
N ASP A 269 19.66 10.47 17.73
CA ASP A 269 21.10 10.23 17.86
C ASP A 269 21.93 11.22 17.05
N THR A 270 21.45 11.59 15.85
CA THR A 270 22.17 12.50 14.94
C THR A 270 21.62 13.91 14.94
N ASP A 271 20.43 14.12 15.50
CA ASP A 271 19.73 15.40 15.54
C ASP A 271 19.49 15.95 14.12
N SER A 272 19.25 15.05 13.16
CA SER A 272 18.95 15.32 11.75
C SER A 272 17.54 14.86 11.37
N ILE A 273 16.98 15.45 10.32
CA ILE A 273 15.69 15.03 9.77
C ILE A 273 15.80 13.65 9.11
N LEU A 274 14.77 12.82 9.29
CA LEU A 274 14.60 11.55 8.62
C LEU A 274 13.32 11.59 7.79
N LEU A 275 13.45 11.19 6.52
CA LEU A 275 12.34 10.90 5.63
C LEU A 275 12.09 9.39 5.60
N PHE A 276 10.82 9.00 5.68
CA PHE A 276 10.38 7.60 5.59
C PHE A 276 9.08 7.51 4.79
N ASP A 277 8.59 6.29 4.60
CA ASP A 277 7.34 5.97 3.89
C ASP A 277 7.38 6.31 2.39
N PHE A 278 8.14 5.51 1.65
CA PHE A 278 8.32 5.63 0.19
C PHE A 278 7.21 4.89 -0.58
N ASN A 279 6.06 4.63 0.05
CA ASN A 279 4.93 3.88 -0.53
C ASN A 279 4.34 4.52 -1.79
N ALA A 280 4.47 5.84 -1.95
CA ALA A 280 4.02 6.61 -3.11
C ALA A 280 5.19 7.02 -4.02
N ALA A 281 6.42 6.65 -3.67
CA ALA A 281 7.59 7.06 -4.44
C ALA A 281 7.58 6.43 -5.83
N ALA A 282 8.02 7.20 -6.82
CA ALA A 282 8.01 6.80 -8.23
C ALA A 282 9.28 7.27 -8.95
N LYS A 283 9.56 6.65 -10.10
CA LYS A 283 10.62 7.12 -11.01
C LYS A 283 10.12 8.32 -11.83
N ILE A 284 10.96 9.34 -11.94
CA ILE A 284 10.69 10.53 -12.77
C ILE A 284 10.71 10.15 -14.25
N GLY A 285 9.75 10.69 -15.00
CA GLY A 285 9.65 10.49 -16.45
C GLY A 285 9.04 9.13 -16.85
N GLU A 286 8.64 8.30 -15.89
CA GLU A 286 7.78 7.16 -16.17
C GLU A 286 6.34 7.69 -16.32
N ALA A 287 5.99 8.00 -17.56
CA ALA A 287 4.63 8.43 -17.87
C ALA A 287 3.63 7.32 -17.54
N PRO A 288 2.38 7.67 -17.16
CA PRO A 288 1.28 6.72 -17.17
C PRO A 288 1.02 6.33 -18.63
N ALA A 289 1.77 5.38 -19.17
CA ALA A 289 1.56 4.85 -20.51
C ALA A 289 0.28 3.99 -20.48
N GLY A 290 -0.87 4.68 -20.50
CA GLY A 290 -2.21 4.15 -20.59
C GLY A 290 -2.46 2.90 -19.74
N MET A 291 -2.49 3.01 -18.41
CA MET A 291 -3.04 2.00 -17.47
C MET A 291 -2.80 0.52 -17.85
N LYS A 292 -1.63 0.16 -18.39
CA LYS A 292 -1.35 -1.21 -18.88
C LYS A 292 -0.07 -1.81 -18.28
N GLY A 293 0.15 -1.55 -17.00
CA GLY A 293 1.28 -2.12 -16.27
C GLY A 293 0.93 -2.31 -14.79
N PRO A 294 1.60 -3.26 -14.11
CA PRO A 294 1.32 -3.60 -12.72
C PRO A 294 1.87 -2.61 -11.68
N HIS A 295 2.44 -1.50 -12.13
CA HIS A 295 3.01 -0.46 -11.27
C HIS A 295 1.92 0.47 -10.77
N ASN A 296 1.88 0.69 -9.46
CA ASN A 296 0.91 1.62 -8.87
C ASN A 296 1.44 3.04 -8.84
N ASN A 297 2.76 3.20 -8.70
CA ASN A 297 3.35 4.49 -8.51
C ASN A 297 3.91 5.01 -9.83
N TYR A 298 3.22 5.99 -10.39
CA TYR A 298 3.76 6.84 -11.45
C TYR A 298 3.97 8.24 -10.90
N GLU A 299 4.82 9.02 -11.57
CA GLU A 299 4.99 10.43 -11.25
C GLU A 299 3.66 11.16 -11.50
N GLN A 300 3.04 11.64 -10.41
CA GLN A 300 1.88 12.51 -10.39
C GLN A 300 2.39 13.96 -10.34
N PRO A 301 2.24 14.75 -11.42
CA PRO A 301 2.73 16.13 -11.47
C PRO A 301 2.21 17.01 -10.33
N GLU A 302 1.02 16.72 -9.83
CA GLU A 302 0.36 17.39 -8.71
C GLU A 302 0.95 17.03 -7.33
N LEU A 303 1.57 15.85 -7.19
CA LEU A 303 2.27 15.39 -5.98
C LEU A 303 3.76 15.73 -6.01
N ASN A 304 4.09 16.95 -6.44
CA ASN A 304 5.45 17.42 -6.55
C ASN A 304 6.14 17.57 -5.17
N ASP A 305 7.28 16.91 -4.97
CA ASP A 305 8.09 16.99 -3.75
C ASP A 305 8.42 18.42 -3.31
N ILE A 306 8.65 19.35 -4.25
CA ILE A 306 8.94 20.76 -3.93
C ILE A 306 7.76 21.39 -3.18
N LYS A 307 6.54 21.08 -3.63
CA LYS A 307 5.30 21.52 -3.00
C LYS A 307 5.07 20.81 -1.68
N GLY A 308 5.38 19.51 -1.60
CA GLY A 308 5.33 18.72 -0.36
C GLY A 308 6.23 19.29 0.75
N VAL A 309 7.46 19.74 0.43
CA VAL A 309 8.33 20.42 1.40
C VAL A 309 7.72 21.73 1.90
N ALA A 310 7.21 22.56 0.98
CA ALA A 310 6.59 23.84 1.35
C ALA A 310 5.34 23.65 2.22
N PHE A 311 4.49 22.70 1.85
CA PHE A 311 3.30 22.31 2.58
C PHE A 311 3.64 21.76 3.96
N SER A 312 4.59 20.83 4.06
CA SER A 312 5.02 20.25 5.33
C SER A 312 5.55 21.32 6.28
N LEU A 313 6.40 22.24 5.77
CA LEU A 313 6.92 23.33 6.58
C LEU A 313 5.80 24.26 7.08
N TYR A 314 4.82 24.57 6.22
CA TYR A 314 3.65 25.35 6.61
C TYR A 314 2.89 24.65 7.75
N CYS A 315 2.52 23.38 7.58
CA CYS A 315 1.79 22.59 8.59
C CYS A 315 2.54 22.51 9.93
N ILE A 316 3.86 22.31 9.90
CA ILE A 316 4.70 22.25 11.11
C ILE A 316 4.66 23.57 11.87
N ILE A 317 4.74 24.70 11.17
CA ILE A 317 4.84 26.04 11.76
C ILE A 317 3.49 26.57 12.22
N THR A 318 2.46 26.46 11.38
CA THR A 318 1.15 27.07 11.64
C THR A 318 0.22 26.17 12.44
N ARG A 319 0.44 24.84 12.39
CA ARG A 319 -0.46 23.82 12.96
C ARG A 319 -1.92 24.06 12.55
N ASP A 320 -2.12 24.56 11.34
CA ASP A 320 -3.45 24.87 10.84
C ASP A 320 -4.24 23.57 10.60
N PRO A 321 -5.33 23.33 11.36
CA PRO A 321 -6.10 22.09 11.24
C PRO A 321 -6.74 21.93 9.85
N GLU A 322 -6.98 23.02 9.10
CA GLU A 322 -7.50 22.92 7.73
C GLU A 322 -6.50 22.22 6.80
N TYR A 323 -5.20 22.33 7.08
CA TYR A 323 -4.14 21.78 6.25
C TYR A 323 -3.57 20.47 6.80
N LEU A 324 -3.68 20.18 8.11
CA LEU A 324 -3.17 18.94 8.69
C LEU A 324 -3.82 17.68 8.08
N SER A 325 -5.07 17.76 7.62
CA SER A 325 -5.77 16.66 6.95
C SER A 325 -5.95 16.87 5.44
N ALA A 326 -5.33 17.91 4.86
CA ALA A 326 -5.50 18.24 3.45
C ALA A 326 -4.50 17.51 2.56
N ARG A 327 -4.93 17.09 1.37
CA ARG A 327 -4.00 16.63 0.35
C ARG A 327 -3.37 17.81 -0.38
N PHE A 328 -2.05 17.86 -0.46
CA PHE A 328 -1.37 19.00 -1.04
C PHE A 328 -1.51 19.11 -2.57
N ASP A 329 -1.89 18.05 -3.29
CA ASP A 329 -2.21 18.15 -4.73
C ASP A 329 -3.30 19.20 -5.00
N ARG A 330 -4.24 19.37 -4.05
CA ARG A 330 -5.38 20.30 -4.15
C ARG A 330 -5.06 21.73 -3.76
N ILE A 331 -3.86 21.97 -3.21
CA ILE A 331 -3.42 23.30 -2.79
C ILE A 331 -2.82 24.01 -4.01
N ARG A 332 -2.97 25.32 -4.11
CA ARG A 332 -2.35 26.07 -5.20
C ARG A 332 -0.84 26.17 -5.01
N ASP A 333 -0.08 26.16 -6.10
CA ASP A 333 1.38 26.25 -6.04
C ASP A 333 1.89 27.55 -5.41
N ASP A 334 1.12 28.63 -5.51
CA ASP A 334 1.44 29.95 -4.94
C ASP A 334 0.93 30.15 -3.52
N GLU A 335 0.29 29.13 -2.90
CA GLU A 335 -0.37 29.27 -1.60
C GLU A 335 0.62 29.71 -0.51
N PHE A 336 1.84 29.18 -0.56
CA PHE A 336 2.88 29.33 0.46
C PHE A 336 3.82 30.52 0.23
N ASP A 337 3.67 31.25 -0.89
CA ASP A 337 4.58 32.33 -1.27
C ASP A 337 4.41 33.59 -0.38
N ASP A 338 3.23 33.79 0.22
CA ASP A 338 2.93 34.96 1.06
C ASP A 338 3.25 34.71 2.53
N LEU A 339 4.35 35.29 3.02
CA LEU A 339 4.77 35.23 4.43
C LEU A 339 3.67 35.73 5.39
N ALA A 340 2.80 36.65 4.98
CA ALA A 340 1.73 37.18 5.84
C ALA A 340 0.70 36.09 6.23
N LYS A 341 0.63 34.98 5.48
CA LYS A 341 -0.22 33.83 5.82
C LYS A 341 0.40 32.89 6.85
N TRP A 342 1.69 33.02 7.12
CA TRP A 342 2.40 32.14 8.05
C TRP A 342 2.26 32.68 9.47
N THR A 343 1.18 32.32 10.15
CA THR A 343 1.02 32.61 11.58
C THR A 343 1.63 31.46 12.39
N GLN A 344 2.77 31.70 13.05
CA GLN A 344 3.39 30.69 13.89
C GLN A 344 2.46 30.29 15.04
N HIS A 345 2.24 28.99 15.20
CA HIS A 345 1.42 28.46 16.27
C HIS A 345 2.08 28.67 17.65
N PRO A 346 1.33 28.99 18.73
CA PRO A 346 1.91 29.24 20.05
C PRO A 346 2.71 28.06 20.65
N GLN A 347 2.41 26.82 20.24
CA GLN A 347 3.13 25.63 20.69
C GLN A 347 4.38 25.32 19.87
N VAL A 348 4.61 26.04 18.77
CA VAL A 348 5.78 25.84 17.92
C VAL A 348 6.85 26.84 18.33
N THR A 349 8.06 26.33 18.54
CA THR A 349 9.26 27.16 18.70
C THR A 349 10.18 26.94 17.51
N LEU A 350 10.87 27.99 17.09
CA LEU A 350 11.82 27.95 15.97
C LEU A 350 13.21 28.35 16.49
N ASP A 351 14.27 27.77 15.93
CA ASP A 351 15.65 28.14 16.29
C ASP A 351 16.15 29.40 15.57
N ALA A 352 15.34 29.93 14.66
CA ALA A 352 15.58 31.14 13.89
C ALA A 352 14.24 31.85 13.61
N ASP A 353 14.30 33.12 13.20
CA ASP A 353 13.11 33.87 12.82
C ASP A 353 12.36 33.20 11.67
N LEU A 354 11.02 33.22 11.74
CA LEU A 354 10.14 32.67 10.69
C LEU A 354 10.50 33.20 9.28
N SER A 355 10.93 34.47 9.18
CA SER A 355 11.37 35.06 7.93
C SER A 355 12.57 34.33 7.30
N ASN A 356 13.45 33.74 8.11
CA ASN A 356 14.60 33.00 7.62
C ASN A 356 14.16 31.70 6.95
N PHE A 357 13.28 30.92 7.61
CA PHE A 357 12.68 29.71 7.05
C PHE A 357 11.97 30.00 5.72
N HIS A 358 11.10 31.00 5.71
CA HIS A 358 10.35 31.38 4.52
C HIS A 358 11.26 31.87 3.39
N SER A 359 12.27 32.67 3.69
CA SER A 359 13.20 33.20 2.69
C SER A 359 14.03 32.10 2.02
N GLU A 360 14.48 31.10 2.78
CA GLU A 360 15.26 29.97 2.25
C GLU A 360 14.40 29.05 1.40
N LEU A 361 13.21 28.69 1.90
CA LEU A 361 12.25 27.91 1.13
C LEU A 361 11.89 28.62 -0.18
N SER A 362 11.55 29.92 -0.12
CA SER A 362 11.21 30.72 -1.30
C SER A 362 12.36 30.86 -2.29
N ALA A 363 13.60 30.97 -1.81
CA ALA A 363 14.78 31.00 -2.68
C ALA A 363 14.99 29.66 -3.38
N TRP A 364 14.88 28.55 -2.66
CA TRP A 364 14.99 27.21 -3.21
C TRP A 364 13.89 26.90 -4.22
N MET A 365 12.62 27.19 -3.88
CA MET A 365 11.48 27.01 -4.79
C MET A 365 11.64 27.85 -6.07
N ARG A 366 12.05 29.12 -5.95
CA ARG A 366 12.33 29.96 -7.13
C ARG A 366 13.42 29.36 -8.00
N LYS A 367 14.52 28.86 -7.41
CA LYS A 367 15.59 28.17 -8.15
C LYS A 367 15.02 26.98 -8.94
N ARG A 368 14.18 26.16 -8.31
CA ARG A 368 13.51 25.01 -8.94
C ARG A 368 12.55 25.42 -10.07
N ARG A 369 11.76 26.48 -9.89
CA ARG A 369 10.82 27.03 -10.88
C ARG A 369 11.52 27.74 -12.05
N SER A 370 12.61 28.46 -11.76
CA SER A 370 13.34 29.31 -12.72
C SER A 370 14.23 28.55 -13.70
N THR A 371 14.20 27.21 -13.66
CA THR A 371 14.93 26.39 -14.61
C THR A 371 13.95 25.89 -15.69
N PRO A 372 13.89 26.52 -16.89
CA PRO A 372 13.04 26.04 -17.97
C PRO A 372 13.35 24.57 -18.29
N PRO A 373 12.36 23.74 -18.66
CA PRO A 373 12.60 22.32 -19.01
C PRO A 373 13.72 22.14 -20.04
N GLN A 374 13.86 23.08 -20.98
CA GLN A 374 14.92 23.09 -21.99
C GLN A 374 16.30 23.51 -21.45
N GLN A 375 16.37 24.39 -20.46
CA GLN A 375 17.62 24.73 -19.76
C GLN A 375 17.97 23.72 -18.69
N GLN A 376 17.00 22.99 -18.15
CA GLN A 376 17.20 21.83 -17.28
C GLN A 376 17.75 20.67 -18.10
N GLN A 377 17.22 20.43 -19.31
CA GLN A 377 17.83 19.50 -20.27
C GLN A 377 19.19 19.98 -20.78
N GLN A 378 19.41 21.29 -21.02
CA GLN A 378 20.72 21.79 -21.44
C GLN A 378 21.74 21.88 -20.30
N GLN A 379 21.34 22.19 -19.07
CA GLN A 379 22.21 22.10 -17.88
C GLN A 379 22.42 20.66 -17.50
N GLN A 380 21.46 19.76 -17.65
CA GLN A 380 21.68 18.32 -17.56
C GLN A 380 22.55 17.83 -18.71
N GLN A 381 22.46 18.36 -19.93
CA GLN A 381 23.34 17.99 -21.05
C GLN A 381 24.73 18.61 -20.92
N GLN A 382 24.87 19.82 -20.38
CA GLN A 382 26.16 20.47 -20.12
C GLN A 382 26.82 19.93 -18.85
N GLN A 383 26.05 19.63 -17.80
CA GLN A 383 26.51 18.81 -16.69
C GLN A 383 26.79 17.39 -17.17
N GLN A 384 26.01 16.78 -18.07
CA GLN A 384 26.34 15.49 -18.69
C GLN A 384 27.61 15.59 -19.52
N GLN A 385 27.89 16.68 -20.24
CA GLN A 385 29.12 16.81 -21.02
C GLN A 385 30.34 17.13 -20.14
N GLN A 386 30.20 18.00 -19.14
CA GLN A 386 31.27 18.28 -18.15
C GLN A 386 31.50 17.10 -17.20
N GLN A 387 30.44 16.39 -16.82
CA GLN A 387 30.52 15.16 -16.03
C GLN A 387 30.96 13.97 -16.89
N GLN A 388 30.59 13.82 -18.17
CA GLN A 388 31.14 12.78 -19.06
C GLN A 388 32.65 12.93 -19.24
N GLN A 389 33.17 14.17 -19.22
CA GLN A 389 34.61 14.41 -19.22
C GLN A 389 35.28 14.12 -17.86
N GLN A 390 34.55 14.21 -16.74
CA GLN A 390 35.04 13.83 -15.40
C GLN A 390 34.70 12.38 -14.97
N GLN A 391 33.79 11.70 -15.67
CA GLN A 391 33.15 10.42 -15.30
C GLN A 391 33.30 9.36 -16.40
N GLN A 392 34.45 9.25 -17.06
CA GLN A 392 34.84 7.98 -17.69
C GLN A 392 35.02 6.83 -16.66
N GLN A 393 34.52 6.97 -15.43
CA GLN A 393 34.55 5.94 -14.38
C GLN A 393 33.24 5.72 -13.61
N ARG A 394 32.13 6.46 -13.81
CA ARG A 394 30.85 6.14 -13.14
C ARG A 394 29.62 6.54 -13.97
N PRO A 395 28.68 5.62 -14.29
CA PRO A 395 27.41 5.96 -14.93
C PRO A 395 26.44 6.67 -13.94
N LEU A 396 25.48 7.43 -14.49
CA LEU A 396 24.37 8.06 -13.75
C LEU A 396 23.64 7.03 -12.87
N GLN A 397 23.37 7.37 -11.60
CA GLN A 397 22.75 6.47 -10.61
C GLN A 397 21.21 6.47 -10.68
N GLN A 398 20.62 6.71 -11.86
CA GLN A 398 19.17 6.58 -12.00
C GLN A 398 18.75 5.18 -11.56
N ILE A 399 17.81 5.11 -10.63
CA ILE A 399 17.33 3.85 -10.12
C ILE A 399 16.43 3.22 -11.17
N ASN A 400 16.80 2.02 -11.61
CA ASN A 400 15.99 1.21 -12.51
C ASN A 400 15.72 -0.15 -11.85
N TYR A 401 14.49 -0.63 -11.98
CA TYR A 401 14.03 -1.89 -11.42
C TYR A 401 12.92 -2.50 -12.27
N PRO A 402 12.76 -3.84 -12.24
CA PRO A 402 11.78 -4.53 -13.06
C PRO A 402 10.36 -4.24 -12.61
N SER A 403 9.41 -4.49 -13.52
CA SER A 403 8.01 -4.51 -13.17
C SER A 403 7.69 -5.60 -12.15
N PRO A 404 6.68 -5.35 -11.29
CA PRO A 404 6.12 -6.38 -10.44
C PRO A 404 5.79 -7.65 -11.25
N PRO A 405 6.19 -8.86 -10.79
CA PRO A 405 5.94 -10.09 -11.51
C PRO A 405 4.45 -10.41 -11.58
N SER A 406 4.00 -10.96 -12.71
CA SER A 406 2.65 -11.50 -12.78
C SER A 406 2.53 -12.73 -11.86
N PRO A 407 1.44 -12.87 -11.09
CA PRO A 407 1.20 -14.07 -10.32
C PRO A 407 1.18 -15.32 -11.23
N PRO A 408 1.62 -16.49 -10.73
CA PRO A 408 1.49 -17.77 -11.43
C PRO A 408 0.06 -18.04 -11.93
N SER A 409 -0.07 -18.65 -13.12
CA SER A 409 -1.38 -18.84 -13.78
C SER A 409 -2.31 -19.83 -13.09
N ASP A 410 -1.79 -20.70 -12.22
CA ASP A 410 -2.58 -21.58 -11.34
C ASP A 410 -3.19 -20.83 -10.15
N ILE A 411 -2.73 -19.61 -9.92
CA ILE A 411 -3.25 -18.68 -8.91
C ILE A 411 -4.26 -17.69 -9.54
N ILE A 412 -4.15 -17.42 -10.85
CA ILE A 412 -5.07 -16.55 -11.60
C ILE A 412 -6.17 -17.39 -12.24
N GLN A 413 -7.33 -17.52 -11.60
CA GLN A 413 -8.57 -17.87 -12.32
C GLN A 413 -9.42 -16.60 -12.48
N PRO A 414 -9.50 -16.01 -13.68
CA PRO A 414 -10.41 -14.90 -13.88
C PRO A 414 -11.84 -15.39 -13.66
N PRO A 415 -12.69 -14.64 -12.93
CA PRO A 415 -14.10 -14.97 -12.84
C PRO A 415 -14.68 -15.06 -14.26
N THR A 416 -15.38 -16.15 -14.55
CA THR A 416 -16.06 -16.35 -15.82
C THR A 416 -17.57 -16.17 -15.58
N PRO A 417 -18.25 -15.24 -16.27
CA PRO A 417 -17.76 -14.34 -17.32
C PRO A 417 -16.97 -13.15 -16.76
N GLN A 418 -15.94 -12.71 -17.50
CA GLN A 418 -15.20 -11.48 -17.18
C GLN A 418 -16.16 -10.28 -17.23
N PRO A 419 -16.22 -9.45 -16.17
CA PRO A 419 -16.90 -8.16 -16.25
C PRO A 419 -16.32 -7.36 -17.43
N LYS A 420 -17.18 -6.71 -18.22
CA LYS A 420 -16.75 -5.85 -19.36
C LYS A 420 -15.87 -4.66 -18.95
N HIS A 421 -15.71 -4.44 -17.64
CA HIS A 421 -14.92 -3.38 -17.03
C HIS A 421 -13.80 -3.87 -16.12
N ALA A 422 -13.52 -5.18 -16.07
CA ALA A 422 -12.37 -5.69 -15.32
C ALA A 422 -11.10 -5.08 -15.92
N ARG A 423 -10.47 -4.15 -15.19
CA ARG A 423 -9.27 -3.45 -15.65
C ARG A 423 -8.09 -4.41 -15.48
N GLU A 424 -7.00 -4.25 -16.23
CA GLU A 424 -5.77 -5.05 -16.01
C GLU A 424 -5.24 -4.97 -14.56
N TRP A 425 -5.65 -3.94 -13.80
CA TRP A 425 -5.50 -3.80 -12.34
C TRP A 425 -5.98 -5.02 -11.55
N ASP A 426 -7.06 -5.63 -12.01
CA ASP A 426 -7.64 -6.82 -11.42
C ASP A 426 -6.62 -7.98 -11.47
N ALA A 427 -5.91 -8.17 -12.59
CA ALA A 427 -5.11 -9.36 -12.88
C ALA A 427 -3.87 -9.59 -11.98
N ILE A 428 -3.47 -8.61 -11.17
CA ILE A 428 -2.24 -8.63 -10.37
C ILE A 428 -2.51 -9.02 -8.91
N SER A 429 -3.71 -8.71 -8.43
CA SER A 429 -4.31 -9.28 -7.23
C SER A 429 -4.76 -10.69 -7.55
N THR A 430 -4.44 -11.68 -6.71
CA THR A 430 -4.93 -13.02 -7.00
C THR A 430 -6.45 -13.03 -6.82
N HIS A 431 -7.18 -13.28 -7.90
CA HIS A 431 -8.65 -13.21 -7.96
C HIS A 431 -9.39 -14.31 -7.22
N GLU A 432 -8.72 -14.97 -6.28
CA GLU A 432 -9.38 -15.97 -5.47
C GLU A 432 -9.64 -15.41 -4.09
N PRO A 433 -10.92 -15.19 -3.72
CA PRO A 433 -11.28 -14.92 -2.34
C PRO A 433 -10.72 -16.02 -1.44
N ILE A 434 -10.22 -15.65 -0.25
CA ILE A 434 -9.68 -16.60 0.74
C ILE A 434 -10.66 -17.75 0.96
N GLY A 435 -11.95 -17.45 1.04
CA GLY A 435 -13.01 -18.44 1.18
C GLY A 435 -13.03 -19.53 0.11
N SER A 436 -12.79 -19.15 -1.15
CA SER A 436 -12.74 -20.10 -2.27
C SER A 436 -11.51 -21.00 -2.19
N ARG A 437 -10.35 -20.47 -1.77
CA ARG A 437 -9.14 -21.27 -1.55
C ARG A 437 -9.33 -22.30 -0.43
N LEU A 438 -9.91 -21.85 0.69
CA LEU A 438 -10.19 -22.71 1.84
C LEU A 438 -11.12 -23.88 1.47
N ARG A 439 -12.23 -23.62 0.75
CA ARG A 439 -13.12 -24.68 0.24
C ARG A 439 -12.43 -25.65 -0.72
N ALA A 440 -11.44 -25.19 -1.46
CA ALA A 440 -10.62 -26.04 -2.32
C ALA A 440 -9.53 -26.80 -1.56
N GLY A 441 -9.44 -26.66 -0.24
CA GLY A 441 -8.39 -27.27 0.60
C GLY A 441 -6.99 -26.70 0.34
N ARG A 442 -6.91 -25.50 -0.22
CA ARG A 442 -5.64 -24.82 -0.51
C ARG A 442 -5.18 -23.98 0.68
N PRO A 443 -3.87 -23.92 0.97
CA PRO A 443 -3.36 -23.09 2.04
C PRO A 443 -3.57 -21.60 1.72
N VAL A 444 -3.81 -20.83 2.79
CA VAL A 444 -3.92 -19.37 2.78
C VAL A 444 -3.06 -18.80 3.89
N LEU A 445 -2.46 -17.64 3.64
CA LEU A 445 -1.66 -16.97 4.65
C LEU A 445 -2.63 -16.25 5.59
N ASN A 446 -2.61 -16.59 6.87
CA ASN A 446 -3.45 -15.92 7.84
C ASN A 446 -2.75 -14.66 8.38
N TRP A 447 -3.50 -13.56 8.41
CA TRP A 447 -3.07 -12.30 9.02
C TRP A 447 -3.81 -12.02 10.33
N GLN A 448 -4.93 -12.70 10.58
CA GLN A 448 -5.75 -12.48 11.76
C GLN A 448 -4.94 -12.60 13.04
N ARG A 449 -5.18 -11.67 13.95
CA ARG A 449 -4.53 -11.59 15.26
C ARG A 449 -5.54 -11.16 16.33
N PRO A 450 -5.29 -11.43 17.62
CA PRO A 450 -6.14 -10.93 18.70
C PRO A 450 -6.26 -9.41 18.66
N ALA A 451 -7.42 -8.84 19.04
CA ALA A 451 -7.56 -7.41 19.23
C ALA A 451 -6.58 -6.90 20.31
N ARG A 452 -6.18 -5.62 20.25
CA ARG A 452 -5.17 -5.03 21.14
C ARG A 452 -5.50 -5.24 22.62
N ASP A 453 -6.76 -5.08 22.98
CA ASP A 453 -7.27 -5.27 24.34
C ASP A 453 -7.38 -6.75 24.75
N GLY A 454 -7.40 -7.66 23.77
CA GLY A 454 -7.44 -9.11 23.94
C GLY A 454 -6.07 -9.79 23.94
N VAL A 455 -4.96 -9.04 23.83
CA VAL A 455 -3.61 -9.61 23.86
C VAL A 455 -3.26 -10.05 25.29
N ASP A 456 -2.89 -11.33 25.43
CA ASP A 456 -2.35 -11.88 26.67
C ASP A 456 -0.92 -11.37 26.88
N LYS A 457 -0.79 -10.39 27.77
CA LYS A 457 0.49 -9.74 28.12
C LYS A 457 1.51 -10.71 28.76
N GLY A 458 1.07 -11.87 29.23
CA GLY A 458 1.95 -12.93 29.76
C GLY A 458 2.53 -13.83 28.68
N ARG A 459 2.04 -13.74 27.43
CA ARG A 459 2.44 -14.58 26.31
C ARG A 459 3.08 -13.73 25.22
N ARG A 460 3.99 -14.35 24.47
CA ARG A 460 4.70 -13.71 23.35
C ARG A 460 3.85 -13.81 22.10
N LEU A 461 3.21 -12.71 21.68
CA LEU A 461 2.50 -12.62 20.41
C LEU A 461 3.50 -12.44 19.25
N LEU A 462 3.36 -13.21 18.19
CA LEU A 462 4.19 -13.12 16.99
C LEU A 462 3.47 -12.35 15.89
N ALA A 463 4.21 -11.84 14.90
CA ALA A 463 3.63 -11.17 13.72
C ALA A 463 2.82 -12.12 12.82
N THR A 464 2.79 -13.42 13.11
CA THR A 464 1.86 -14.39 12.52
C THR A 464 0.43 -14.24 13.05
N GLY A 465 0.23 -13.44 14.10
CA GLY A 465 -1.03 -13.32 14.84
C GLY A 465 -1.26 -14.42 15.87
N ARG A 466 -0.28 -15.34 16.04
CA ARG A 466 -0.32 -16.43 17.02
C ARG A 466 0.63 -16.18 18.16
N TYR A 467 0.35 -16.78 19.30
CA TYR A 467 1.31 -16.81 20.39
C TYR A 467 2.42 -17.82 20.09
N ALA A 468 3.62 -17.59 20.64
CA ALA A 468 4.81 -18.39 20.31
C ALA A 468 4.67 -19.88 20.67
N ASP A 469 3.93 -20.20 21.74
CA ASP A 469 3.61 -21.57 22.14
C ASP A 469 2.63 -22.24 21.16
N GLU A 470 1.61 -21.52 20.68
CA GLU A 470 0.70 -22.01 19.63
C GLU A 470 1.43 -22.24 18.30
N GLN A 471 2.31 -21.31 17.93
CA GLN A 471 3.12 -21.41 16.72
C GLN A 471 4.05 -22.64 16.78
N ALA A 472 4.68 -22.90 17.93
CA ALA A 472 5.53 -24.06 18.12
C ALA A 472 4.78 -25.39 17.95
N GLU A 473 3.52 -25.48 18.39
CA GLU A 473 2.69 -26.69 18.17
C GLU A 473 2.36 -26.90 16.70
N VAL A 474 2.10 -25.83 15.96
CA VAL A 474 1.88 -25.88 14.50
C VAL A 474 3.15 -26.37 13.80
N GLU A 475 4.30 -25.83 14.16
CA GLU A 475 5.60 -26.20 13.58
C GLU A 475 5.97 -27.66 13.84
N LYS A 476 5.60 -28.24 14.99
CA LYS A 476 5.78 -29.68 15.25
C LYS A 476 5.00 -30.57 14.29
N GLY A 477 3.85 -30.09 13.80
CA GLY A 477 3.03 -30.78 12.81
C GLY A 477 3.47 -30.55 11.36
N MET A 478 4.31 -29.55 11.11
CA MET A 478 4.81 -29.22 9.78
C MET A 478 6.19 -29.83 9.54
N ALA A 479 6.48 -30.20 8.29
CA ALA A 479 7.85 -30.50 7.92
C ALA A 479 8.71 -29.24 8.11
N PRO A 480 9.94 -29.34 8.67
CA PRO A 480 10.78 -28.18 8.90
C PRO A 480 11.02 -27.44 7.58
N ILE A 481 10.55 -26.20 7.52
CA ILE A 481 10.87 -25.28 6.43
C ILE A 481 12.29 -24.82 6.70
N ALA A 482 13.27 -25.48 6.08
CA ALA A 482 14.60 -24.91 6.01
C ALA A 482 14.48 -23.58 5.25
N VAL A 483 14.83 -22.46 5.88
CA VAL A 483 15.00 -21.18 5.18
C VAL A 483 15.83 -21.48 3.92
N PRO A 484 15.26 -21.33 2.71
CA PRO A 484 15.89 -21.88 1.53
C PRO A 484 17.28 -21.27 1.34
N ASP A 485 18.28 -22.13 1.12
CA ASP A 485 19.46 -21.70 0.37
C ASP A 485 18.92 -21.13 -0.95
N LEU A 486 19.17 -19.85 -1.20
CA LEU A 486 18.65 -19.00 -2.31
C LEU A 486 18.88 -19.59 -3.73
N LYS A 487 19.38 -20.82 -3.84
CA LYS A 487 19.70 -21.55 -5.06
C LYS A 487 18.71 -22.69 -5.39
N ARG A 488 17.72 -22.99 -4.55
CA ARG A 488 16.76 -24.08 -4.83
C ARG A 488 15.51 -23.57 -5.55
N ARG A 489 15.34 -24.01 -6.80
CA ARG A 489 14.11 -23.81 -7.58
C ARG A 489 12.92 -24.53 -6.92
N PHE A 490 11.73 -23.94 -7.10
CA PHE A 490 10.43 -24.46 -6.65
C PHE A 490 10.27 -25.99 -6.83
N PRO A 491 9.77 -26.72 -5.82
CA PRO A 491 9.21 -28.04 -6.05
C PRO A 491 7.96 -27.88 -6.92
N GLN A 492 7.98 -28.52 -8.10
CA GLN A 492 6.80 -28.64 -8.93
C GLN A 492 5.74 -29.49 -8.19
N PRO A 493 4.44 -29.16 -8.30
CA PRO A 493 3.40 -30.03 -7.78
C PRO A 493 3.53 -31.43 -8.40
N PRO A 494 3.20 -32.49 -7.64
CA PRO A 494 3.24 -33.85 -8.17
C PRO A 494 2.31 -33.94 -9.39
N PRO A 495 2.72 -34.65 -10.47
CA PRO A 495 1.85 -34.83 -11.62
C PRO A 495 0.56 -35.52 -11.20
N PRO A 496 -0.59 -35.17 -11.80
CA PRO A 496 -1.86 -35.80 -11.47
C PRO A 496 -1.76 -37.32 -11.71
N PRO A 497 -2.43 -38.14 -10.86
CA PRO A 497 -2.37 -39.58 -10.99
C PRO A 497 -2.91 -40.02 -12.37
N PRO A 498 -2.27 -40.99 -13.04
CA PRO A 498 -2.67 -41.40 -14.37
C PRO A 498 -4.02 -42.12 -14.35
N GLY A 499 -5.06 -41.43 -14.80
CA GLY A 499 -6.17 -42.01 -15.55
C GLY A 499 -7.53 -42.13 -14.85
N ARG A 500 -8.53 -41.42 -15.40
CA ARG A 500 -9.78 -42.03 -15.87
C ARG A 500 -10.44 -41.15 -16.93
N VAL A 501 -10.07 -41.36 -18.19
CA VAL A 501 -10.81 -40.81 -19.35
C VAL A 501 -12.11 -41.60 -19.48
N THR A 502 -13.22 -41.05 -19.02
CA THR A 502 -14.55 -41.54 -19.40
C THR A 502 -14.88 -41.05 -20.81
N ARG A 503 -14.80 -41.96 -21.78
CA ARG A 503 -15.37 -41.79 -23.13
C ARG A 503 -16.88 -41.57 -23.03
N ALA A 504 -17.37 -40.41 -23.46
CA ALA A 504 -18.75 -40.24 -23.90
C ALA A 504 -18.77 -39.97 -25.41
N ARG A 505 -19.72 -40.60 -26.07
CA ARG A 505 -19.65 -41.12 -27.44
C ARG A 505 -20.54 -40.28 -28.35
N ALA A 506 -20.02 -39.89 -29.51
CA ALA A 506 -20.80 -39.34 -30.61
C ALA A 506 -21.85 -40.33 -31.14
N ARG A 507 -23.05 -39.85 -31.43
CA ARG A 507 -23.96 -40.45 -32.42
C ARG A 507 -24.73 -39.35 -33.17
N ARG A 508 -24.56 -39.34 -34.49
CA ARG A 508 -25.35 -38.64 -35.52
C ARG A 508 -26.55 -39.50 -35.96
N VAL A 509 -27.38 -38.86 -36.79
CA VAL A 509 -28.39 -39.35 -37.78
C VAL A 509 -29.84 -39.15 -37.29
N GLY A 510 -30.75 -38.47 -38.01
CA GLY A 510 -30.65 -37.75 -39.29
C GLY A 510 -32.03 -37.24 -39.78
N GLY A 511 -31.99 -36.37 -40.80
CA GLY A 511 -33.04 -36.08 -41.82
C GLY A 511 -34.40 -35.51 -41.35
N VAL A 512 -35.21 -34.78 -42.12
CA VAL A 512 -35.38 -34.63 -43.58
C VAL A 512 -36.24 -33.37 -43.88
N ASP A 513 -35.89 -32.65 -44.98
CA ASP A 513 -36.66 -31.81 -45.94
C ASP A 513 -37.74 -30.78 -45.52
N ALA A 514 -38.16 -29.79 -46.32
CA ALA A 514 -37.67 -29.00 -47.46
C ALA A 514 -38.79 -27.97 -47.76
N GLY A 515 -38.48 -26.79 -48.30
CA GLY A 515 -39.52 -25.79 -48.61
C GLY A 515 -39.04 -24.52 -49.31
N VAL A 516 -38.58 -24.67 -50.56
CA VAL A 516 -38.75 -23.82 -51.78
C VAL A 516 -38.80 -22.28 -51.66
N GLY A 517 -37.92 -21.58 -52.41
CA GLY A 517 -37.72 -20.11 -52.47
C GLY A 517 -38.76 -19.32 -53.31
N PRO A 518 -38.41 -18.34 -54.18
CA PRO A 518 -37.18 -17.53 -54.34
C PRO A 518 -37.43 -16.01 -54.63
N SER A 519 -36.36 -15.27 -54.99
CA SER A 519 -36.30 -13.90 -55.62
C SER A 519 -36.03 -12.76 -54.63
N ARG A 520 -35.23 -11.71 -54.89
CA ARG A 520 -34.62 -11.07 -56.07
C ARG A 520 -33.54 -10.09 -55.53
N VAL A 521 -32.31 -10.08 -56.07
CA VAL A 521 -31.71 -9.01 -56.91
C VAL A 521 -31.24 -7.73 -56.19
N SER A 522 -29.93 -7.44 -56.37
CA SER A 522 -29.20 -6.14 -56.30
C SER A 522 -29.20 -5.40 -54.95
N GLU A 523 -28.17 -4.69 -54.49
CA GLU A 523 -27.19 -3.91 -55.24
C GLU A 523 -26.00 -3.52 -54.34
N VAL A 524 -24.91 -3.21 -55.02
CA VAL A 524 -23.65 -2.61 -54.60
C VAL A 524 -23.87 -1.27 -53.88
N GLY A 525 -23.08 -0.95 -52.85
CA GLY A 525 -23.19 0.35 -52.17
C GLY A 525 -22.14 0.63 -51.09
N GLU A 526 -20.94 0.93 -51.57
CA GLU A 526 -19.77 1.48 -50.88
C GLU A 526 -20.04 2.74 -49.99
N ARG A 527 -19.39 2.80 -48.81
CA ARG A 527 -18.60 3.93 -48.23
C ARG A 527 -18.92 4.39 -46.79
N LYS A 528 -17.84 4.31 -45.99
CA LYS A 528 -17.31 5.30 -45.03
C LYS A 528 -18.15 6.56 -44.81
N TRP A 529 -18.51 6.84 -43.55
CA TRP A 529 -17.69 7.59 -42.59
C TRP A 529 -17.81 6.96 -41.22
#